data_AF-A0A931KKM9-F1
#
_entry.id   AF-A0A931KKM9-F1
#
_cell.length_a   1.000
_cell.length_b   1.000
_cell.length_c   1.000
_cell.angle_alpha   90.00
_cell.angle_beta   90.00
_cell.angle_gamma   90.00
#
_symmetry.space_group_name_H-M   'P 1'
#
loop_
_entity.id
_entity.type
_entity.pdbx_description
1 polymer ?
#
loop_
_entity_poly.entity_id
_entity_poly.type
_entity_poly.pdbx_seq_one_letter_code
_entity_poly.pdbx_strand_id
1 'polypeptide(L)'
;MKINKIFVLTFLLTLSTSAFAIEPTKSPLISITIKEFLQLPENHQSIYVAGAIDGMTFVTYGYALGEHDQLVDCYRKQSLGELTKKVTDQAKKLQELDEGMAMVVAKTAGSLCREKQ
;
A
#
# COMPACT_ATOMS: atom_id res chain seq x y z
N MET A 1 -55.16 50.83 -6.16
CA MET A 1 -54.89 49.76 -5.18
C MET A 1 -53.55 49.11 -5.57
N LYS A 2 -52.50 49.33 -4.79
CA LYS A 2 -51.10 48.97 -5.10
C LYS A 2 -50.85 47.51 -4.70
N ILE A 3 -50.36 46.69 -5.63
CA ILE A 3 -49.87 45.33 -5.34
C ILE A 3 -48.35 45.33 -5.59
N ASN A 4 -47.59 45.44 -4.51
CA ASN A 4 -46.13 45.29 -4.49
C ASN A 4 -45.79 43.83 -4.80
N LYS A 5 -45.19 43.57 -5.97
CA LYS A 5 -44.53 42.30 -6.27
C LYS A 5 -43.12 42.34 -5.69
N ILE A 6 -42.99 41.85 -4.46
CA ILE A 6 -41.70 41.63 -3.80
C ILE A 6 -40.96 40.55 -4.61
N PHE A 7 -39.82 40.96 -5.16
CA PHE A 7 -38.88 40.14 -5.89
C PHE A 7 -38.29 39.10 -4.92
N VAL A 8 -38.59 37.83 -5.16
CA VAL A 8 -37.99 36.69 -4.47
C VAL A 8 -36.54 36.59 -4.94
N LEU A 9 -35.61 37.11 -4.14
CA LEU A 9 -34.18 36.95 -4.38
C LEU A 9 -33.73 35.62 -3.75
N THR A 10 -33.71 34.58 -4.56
CA THR A 10 -33.19 33.26 -4.23
C THR A 10 -31.68 33.36 -4.00
N PHE A 11 -31.29 33.50 -2.74
CA PHE A 11 -29.88 33.45 -2.33
C PHE A 11 -29.41 31.99 -2.44
N LEU A 12 -28.78 31.65 -3.57
CA LEU A 12 -28.07 30.38 -3.75
C LEU A 12 -26.95 30.33 -2.71
N LEU A 13 -27.20 29.60 -1.61
CA LEU A 13 -26.16 29.11 -0.72
C LEU A 13 -25.32 28.11 -1.50
N THR A 14 -24.19 28.59 -2.01
CA THR A 14 -23.09 27.77 -2.50
C THR A 14 -22.61 26.90 -1.32
N LEU A 15 -22.99 25.62 -1.34
CA LEU A 15 -22.34 24.62 -0.50
C LEU A 15 -20.88 24.53 -0.93
N SER A 16 -20.00 25.18 -0.19
CA SER A 16 -18.57 24.92 -0.22
C SER A 16 -18.34 23.50 0.28
N THR A 17 -18.42 22.51 -0.61
CA THR A 17 -17.87 21.18 -0.32
C THR A 17 -16.35 21.34 -0.28
N SER A 18 -15.82 21.52 0.93
CA SER A 18 -14.42 21.22 1.21
C SER A 18 -14.21 19.75 0.92
N ALA A 19 -13.86 19.44 -0.32
CA ALA A 19 -13.23 18.17 -0.65
C ALA A 19 -11.96 18.13 0.20
N PHE A 20 -12.00 17.36 1.28
CA PHE A 20 -10.79 16.91 1.93
C PHE A 20 -10.02 16.13 0.87
N ALA A 21 -9.09 16.81 0.19
CA ALA A 21 -8.01 16.13 -0.48
C ALA A 21 -7.30 15.37 0.63
N ILE A 22 -7.66 14.10 0.80
CA ILE A 22 -6.91 13.17 1.62
C ILE A 22 -5.57 13.09 0.90
N GLU A 23 -4.59 13.88 1.33
CA GLU A 23 -3.23 13.70 0.85
C GLU A 23 -2.91 12.21 1.06
N PRO A 24 -2.49 11.49 0.01
CA PRO A 24 -2.12 10.10 0.18
C PRO A 24 -1.07 10.09 1.28
N THR A 25 -1.38 9.41 2.39
CA THR A 25 -0.49 9.32 3.54
C THR A 25 0.84 8.81 3.02
N LYS A 26 1.82 9.70 2.88
CA LYS A 26 3.16 9.31 2.45
C LYS A 26 3.65 8.30 3.46
N SER A 27 3.84 7.07 3.01
CA SER A 27 4.45 6.04 3.83
C SER A 27 5.75 6.62 4.41
N PRO A 28 5.98 6.54 5.73
CA PRO A 28 7.23 7.02 6.33
C PRO A 28 8.45 6.23 5.82
N LEU A 29 8.21 5.08 5.18
CA LEU A 29 9.21 4.28 4.51
C LEU A 29 9.36 4.77 3.07
N ILE A 30 10.47 5.46 2.79
CA ILE A 30 10.93 5.74 1.42
C ILE A 30 11.32 4.41 0.78
N SER A 31 10.34 3.77 0.14
CA SER A 31 10.54 2.60 -0.71
C SER A 31 10.83 3.08 -2.13
N ILE A 32 11.64 2.33 -2.87
CA ILE A 32 11.70 2.50 -4.34
C ILE A 32 10.31 2.25 -4.93
N THR A 33 10.06 2.84 -6.09
CA THR A 33 8.86 2.62 -6.89
C THR A 33 8.86 1.22 -7.51
N ILE A 34 7.69 0.78 -7.98
CA ILE A 34 7.56 -0.47 -8.75
C ILE A 34 8.45 -0.43 -10.00
N LYS A 35 8.52 0.70 -10.70
CA LYS A 35 9.30 0.85 -11.94
C LYS A 35 10.80 0.69 -11.69
N GLU A 36 11.32 1.31 -10.63
CA GLU A 36 12.72 1.16 -10.22
C GLU A 36 13.03 -0.28 -9.82
N PHE A 37 12.14 -0.94 -9.07
CA PHE A 37 12.31 -2.34 -8.69
C PHE A 37 12.41 -3.28 -9.91
N LEU A 38 11.52 -3.09 -10.90
CA LEU A 38 11.49 -3.95 -12.10
C LEU A 38 12.73 -3.77 -12.99
N GLN A 39 13.50 -2.69 -12.82
CA GLN A 39 14.78 -2.47 -13.51
C GLN A 39 15.97 -3.14 -12.81
N LEU A 40 15.80 -3.59 -11.55
CA LEU A 40 16.85 -4.26 -10.82
C LEU A 40 17.15 -5.64 -11.42
N PRO A 41 18.42 -6.08 -11.42
CA PRO A 41 18.76 -7.48 -11.69
C PRO A 41 18.03 -8.44 -10.73
N GLU A 42 17.71 -9.65 -11.18
CA GLU A 42 16.89 -10.60 -10.39
C GLU A 42 17.44 -10.88 -8.98
N ASN A 43 18.77 -10.98 -8.83
CA ASN A 43 19.39 -11.16 -7.53
C ASN A 43 19.17 -9.95 -6.59
N HIS A 44 19.14 -8.74 -7.13
CA HIS A 44 18.86 -7.51 -6.36
C HIS A 44 17.37 -7.40 -6.02
N GLN A 45 16.47 -7.83 -6.90
CA GLN A 45 15.05 -7.96 -6.58
C GLN A 45 14.85 -8.90 -5.38
N SER A 46 15.55 -10.03 -5.37
CA SER A 46 15.46 -11.01 -4.28
C SER A 46 15.98 -10.45 -2.95
N ILE A 47 17.11 -9.73 -2.97
CA ILE A 47 17.64 -9.03 -1.78
C ILE A 47 16.65 -7.99 -1.25
N TYR A 48 16.04 -7.21 -2.16
CA TYR A 48 15.04 -6.22 -1.78
C TYR A 48 13.83 -6.87 -1.08
N VAL A 49 13.32 -7.96 -1.66
CA VAL A 49 12.20 -8.71 -1.08
C VAL A 49 12.55 -9.27 0.29
N ALA A 50 13.74 -9.86 0.45
CA ALA A 50 14.21 -10.36 1.75
C ALA A 50 14.26 -9.24 2.81
N GLY A 51 14.90 -8.10 2.48
CA GLY A 51 15.00 -6.97 3.41
C GLY A 51 13.63 -6.38 3.78
N ALA A 52 12.68 -6.35 2.85
CA ALA A 52 11.31 -5.92 3.15
C ALA A 52 10.60 -6.89 4.09
N ILE A 53 10.77 -8.21 3.93
CA ILE A 53 10.24 -9.21 4.87
C ILE A 53 10.88 -9.06 6.24
N ASP A 54 12.20 -8.92 6.33
CA ASP A 54 12.90 -8.70 7.59
C ASP A 54 12.37 -7.44 8.29
N GLY A 55 12.20 -6.34 7.56
CA GLY A 55 11.59 -5.12 8.07
C GLY A 55 10.16 -5.33 8.59
N MET A 56 9.33 -6.09 7.88
CA MET A 56 7.99 -6.45 8.36
C MET A 56 8.04 -7.28 9.64
N THR A 57 8.92 -8.27 9.74
CA THR A 57 9.07 -9.07 10.96
C THR A 57 9.53 -8.21 12.14
N PHE A 58 10.47 -7.29 11.90
CA PHE A 58 10.93 -6.35 12.93
C PHE A 58 9.82 -5.43 13.42
N VAL A 59 9.00 -4.88 12.52
CA VAL A 59 7.85 -4.03 12.86
C VAL A 59 6.80 -4.81 13.66
N THR A 60 6.41 -6.00 13.18
CA THR A 60 5.39 -6.83 13.86
C THR A 60 5.85 -7.28 15.25
N TYR A 61 7.16 -7.54 15.43
CA TYR A 61 7.77 -7.79 16.73
C TYR A 61 7.72 -6.55 17.63
N GLY A 62 8.21 -5.40 17.13
CA GLY A 62 8.32 -4.16 17.90
C GLY A 62 6.97 -3.61 18.38
N TYR A 63 5.89 -3.86 17.63
CA TYR A 63 4.52 -3.50 18.02
C TYR A 63 3.77 -4.61 18.79
N ALA A 64 4.42 -5.73 19.11
CA ALA A 64 3.83 -6.86 19.82
C ALA A 64 2.50 -7.34 19.20
N LEU A 65 2.44 -7.41 17.86
CA LEU A 65 1.24 -7.91 17.19
C LEU A 65 1.07 -9.40 17.48
N GLY A 66 -0.13 -9.81 17.91
CA GLY A 66 -0.39 -11.18 18.38
C GLY A 66 -0.19 -12.29 17.33
N GLU A 67 -0.04 -11.92 16.07
CA GLU A 67 0.18 -12.80 14.92
C GLU A 67 1.65 -12.86 14.47
N HIS A 68 2.58 -12.19 15.18
CA HIS A 68 3.99 -12.12 14.81
C HIS A 68 4.63 -13.50 14.57
N ASP A 69 4.57 -14.40 15.55
CA ASP A 69 5.21 -15.72 15.46
C ASP A 69 4.66 -16.54 14.29
N GLN A 70 3.34 -16.46 14.06
CA GLN A 70 2.67 -17.16 12.96
C GLN A 70 3.13 -16.63 11.59
N LEU A 71 3.27 -15.30 11.46
CA LEU A 71 3.77 -14.67 10.25
C LEU A 71 5.23 -15.07 9.99
N VAL A 72 6.08 -15.02 11.02
CA VAL A 72 7.50 -15.43 10.91
C VAL A 72 7.59 -16.90 10.48
N ASP A 73 6.85 -17.79 11.13
CA ASP A 73 6.83 -19.22 10.79
C ASP A 73 6.33 -19.47 9.36
N CYS A 74 5.35 -18.69 8.90
CA CYS A 74 4.88 -18.78 7.53
C CYS A 74 5.96 -18.32 6.54
N TYR A 75 6.60 -17.17 6.77
CA TYR A 75 7.66 -16.64 5.90
C TYR A 75 8.87 -17.59 5.82
N ARG A 76 9.27 -18.19 6.94
CA ARG A 76 10.37 -19.17 6.98
C ARG A 76 10.11 -20.44 6.16
N LYS A 77 8.84 -20.76 5.89
CA LYS A 77 8.44 -21.90 5.04
C LYS A 77 8.40 -21.56 3.55
N GLN A 78 8.49 -20.27 3.18
CA GLN A 78 8.52 -19.86 1.78
C GLN A 78 9.94 -19.90 1.24
N SER A 79 10.10 -20.36 -0.01
CA SER A 79 11.34 -20.12 -0.75
C SER A 79 11.45 -18.64 -1.10
N LEU A 80 12.58 -18.01 -0.79
CA LEU A 80 12.82 -16.61 -1.15
C LEU A 80 12.70 -16.41 -2.66
N GLY A 81 13.15 -17.36 -3.49
CA GLY A 81 13.03 -17.27 -4.94
C GLY A 81 11.58 -17.30 -5.42
N GLU A 82 10.74 -18.17 -4.84
CA GLU A 82 9.30 -18.24 -5.17
C GLU A 82 8.55 -16.99 -4.72
N LEU A 83 8.86 -16.50 -3.52
CA LEU A 83 8.29 -15.25 -3.01
C LEU A 83 8.69 -14.06 -3.88
N THR A 84 9.98 -13.97 -4.23
CA THR A 84 10.50 -12.92 -5.13
C THR A 84 9.77 -12.98 -6.46
N LYS A 85 9.60 -14.17 -7.06
CA LYS A 85 8.86 -14.33 -8.31
C LYS A 85 7.42 -13.84 -8.20
N LYS A 86 6.68 -14.24 -7.15
CA LYS A 86 5.29 -13.80 -6.92
C LYS A 86 5.19 -12.29 -6.77
N VAL A 87 6.12 -11.69 -6.03
CA VAL A 87 6.21 -10.23 -5.86
C VAL A 87 6.48 -9.55 -7.20
N THR A 88 7.45 -10.03 -7.97
CA THR A 88 7.79 -9.47 -9.29
C THR A 88 6.63 -9.60 -10.28
N ASP A 89 5.90 -10.72 -10.26
CA ASP A 89 4.70 -10.91 -11.08
C ASP A 89 3.59 -9.93 -10.69
N GLN A 90 3.43 -9.65 -9.39
CA GLN A 90 2.47 -8.66 -8.91
C GLN A 90 2.91 -7.23 -9.26
N ALA A 91 4.19 -6.92 -9.12
CA ALA A 91 4.78 -5.65 -9.52
C ALA A 91 4.52 -5.35 -11.00
N LYS A 92 4.72 -6.33 -11.90
CA LYS A 92 4.42 -6.18 -13.33
C LYS A 92 2.94 -5.85 -13.60
N LYS A 93 2.01 -6.43 -12.84
CA LYS A 93 0.56 -6.13 -12.97
C LYS A 93 0.21 -4.72 -12.50
N LEU A 94 0.97 -4.20 -11.54
CA LEU A 94 0.71 -2.93 -10.87
C LEU A 94 1.66 -1.81 -11.34
N GLN A 95 2.47 -2.03 -12.38
CA GLN A 95 3.58 -1.15 -12.76
C GLN A 95 3.18 0.28 -13.17
N GLU A 96 1.90 0.51 -13.48
CA GLU A 96 1.36 1.83 -13.81
C GLU A 96 0.85 2.60 -12.58
N LEU A 97 0.83 1.97 -11.40
CA LEU A 97 0.45 2.60 -10.15
C LEU A 97 1.65 3.31 -9.52
N ASP A 98 1.37 4.49 -8.94
CA ASP A 98 2.32 5.22 -8.11
C ASP A 98 2.31 4.68 -6.67
N GLU A 99 2.63 3.39 -6.53
CA GLU A 99 2.69 2.68 -5.25
C GLU A 99 4.14 2.30 -4.92
N GLY A 100 4.51 2.39 -3.64
CA GLY A 100 5.83 1.98 -3.16
C GLY A 100 5.99 0.46 -3.21
N MET A 101 7.13 -0.02 -3.70
CA MET A 101 7.39 -1.45 -3.84
C MET A 101 7.29 -2.24 -2.52
N ALA A 102 7.64 -1.64 -1.38
CA ALA A 102 7.48 -2.26 -0.06
C ALA A 102 6.01 -2.62 0.26
N MET A 103 5.05 -1.83 -0.21
CA MET A 103 3.63 -2.13 -0.05
C MET A 103 3.22 -3.33 -0.90
N VAL A 104 3.75 -3.45 -2.12
CA VAL A 104 3.53 -4.63 -2.97
C VAL A 104 4.08 -5.88 -2.29
N VAL A 105 5.31 -5.83 -1.75
CA VAL A 105 5.88 -6.94 -0.96
C VAL A 105 4.97 -7.29 0.21
N ALA A 106 4.57 -6.30 1.03
CA ALA A 106 3.76 -6.54 2.22
C ALA A 106 2.38 -7.14 1.89
N LYS A 107 1.73 -6.68 0.82
CA LYS A 107 0.45 -7.24 0.35
C LYS A 107 0.62 -8.66 -0.15
N THR A 108 1.60 -8.92 -1.01
CA THR A 108 1.85 -10.25 -1.59
C THR A 108 2.28 -11.27 -0.54
N ALA A 109 3.21 -10.90 0.34
CA ALA A 109 3.65 -11.78 1.42
C ALA A 109 2.55 -12.00 2.46
N GLY A 110 1.84 -10.93 2.82
CA GLY A 110 0.73 -10.98 3.76
C GLY A 110 -0.45 -11.81 3.26
N SER A 111 -0.77 -11.82 1.96
CA SER A 111 -1.83 -12.66 1.41
C SER A 111 -1.46 -14.14 1.48
N LEU A 112 -0.22 -14.50 1.16
CA LEU A 112 0.28 -15.88 1.25
C LEU A 112 0.17 -16.47 2.67
N CYS A 113 0.35 -15.62 3.68
CA CYS A 113 0.39 -16.05 5.07
C CYS A 113 -0.91 -15.83 5.85
N ARG A 114 -1.85 -15.03 5.33
CA ARG A 114 -3.20 -14.85 5.91
C ARG A 114 -4.27 -15.74 5.30
N GLU A 115 -4.15 -16.17 4.04
CA GLU A 115 -5.14 -17.06 3.39
C GLU A 115 -5.15 -18.51 3.94
N LYS A 116 -4.30 -18.85 4.92
CA LYS A 116 -4.27 -20.18 5.56
C LYS A 116 -4.89 -20.23 6.96
N GLN A 117 -5.61 -19.17 7.37
CA GLN A 117 -6.47 -19.15 8.56
C GLN A 117 -7.91 -19.47 8.16
#